data_AF-A0A3P7E5Q2-F1
#
_entry.id   AF-A0A3P7E5Q2-F1
#
_cell.length_a   1.000
_cell.length_b   1.000
_cell.length_c   1.000
_cell.angle_alpha   90.00
_cell.angle_beta   90.00
_cell.angle_gamma   90.00
#
_symmetry.space_group_name_H-M   'P 1'
#
loop_
_entity.id
_entity.type
_entity.pdbx_description
1 polymer ?
#
loop_
_entity_poly.entity_id
_entity_poly.type
_entity_poly.pdbx_seq_one_letter_code
_entity_poly.pdbx_strand_id
1 'polypeptide(L)'
;MVAFQCGFRNRFMSEDGAWLSDPSTLATCFSGKLDILKYCRKAYPKLDVTNIVEYSHEVEIPGWCREQGSSCRWTHTVRPYQCIGEFTSVLNTFHSEALQVPHGCRFGHINDRQSCNDYAHWKDAAYKHCKTKVVNDKRMAVRSFAVLEPCGLDLFTGVEFVCCPGDDKTEGLELEKKKVEGKETEDDDDDDYDDDDDDDDDDGDDDDDDDDDDGGNEDNDDG
;
A
#
# COMPACT_ATOMS: atom_id res chain seq x y z
N MET A 1 4.87 11.55 7.97
CA MET A 1 4.46 10.38 7.16
C MET A 1 3.66 9.42 8.02
N VAL A 2 2.71 8.72 7.42
CA VAL A 2 1.87 7.70 8.08
C VAL A 2 2.01 6.38 7.33
N ALA A 3 1.87 5.27 8.05
CA ALA A 3 2.01 3.93 7.50
C ALA A 3 0.95 3.00 8.10
N PHE A 4 0.49 2.07 7.27
CA PHE A 4 -0.61 1.17 7.56
C PHE A 4 -0.20 -0.28 7.26
N GLN A 5 -0.64 -1.22 8.09
CA GLN A 5 -0.41 -2.65 7.89
C GLN A 5 -1.51 -3.43 8.62
N CYS A 6 -2.34 -4.15 7.87
CA CYS A 6 -3.49 -4.86 8.46
C CYS A 6 -3.05 -5.77 9.62
N GLY A 7 -3.81 -5.77 10.73
CA GLY A 7 -3.48 -6.53 11.94
C GLY A 7 -2.54 -5.80 12.91
N PHE A 8 -2.07 -4.60 12.55
CA PHE A 8 -1.18 -3.79 13.37
C PHE A 8 -1.72 -2.38 13.56
N ARG A 9 -1.30 -1.74 14.66
CA ARG A 9 -1.59 -0.33 14.90
C ARG A 9 -0.86 0.52 13.88
N ASN A 10 -1.56 1.52 13.34
CA ASN A 10 -0.98 2.51 12.46
C ASN A 10 0.28 3.16 13.05
N ARG A 11 1.19 3.55 12.17
CA ARG A 11 2.41 4.26 12.55
C ARG A 11 2.48 5.63 11.92
N PHE A 12 3.11 6.55 12.61
CA PHE A 12 3.39 7.90 12.12
C PHE A 12 4.78 8.34 12.52
N MET A 13 5.41 9.16 11.69
CA MET A 13 6.77 9.65 11.93
C MET A 13 6.74 10.91 12.81
N SER A 14 7.54 10.95 13.86
CA SER A 14 7.72 12.10 14.75
C SER A 14 8.50 13.24 14.08
N GLU A 15 8.56 14.40 14.73
CA GLU A 15 9.39 15.54 14.31
C GLU A 15 10.89 15.17 14.26
N ASP A 16 11.34 14.24 15.12
CA ASP A 16 12.71 13.73 15.14
C ASP A 16 13.01 12.67 14.06
N GLY A 17 12.02 12.32 13.24
CA GLY A 17 12.14 11.28 12.20
C GLY A 17 11.96 9.84 12.70
N ALA A 18 11.58 9.64 13.97
CA ALA A 18 11.33 8.31 14.53
C ALA A 18 9.90 7.83 14.27
N TRP A 19 9.70 6.55 13.93
CA TRP A 19 8.37 5.98 13.80
C TRP A 19 7.74 5.69 15.16
N LEU A 20 6.56 6.25 15.41
CA LEU A 20 5.73 6.05 16.60
C LEU A 20 4.49 5.24 16.25
N SER A 21 3.98 4.48 17.21
CA SER A 21 2.71 3.74 17.07
C SER A 21 1.54 4.62 17.50
N ASP A 22 0.40 4.54 16.80
CA ASP A 22 -0.85 5.15 17.26
C ASP A 22 -1.25 4.52 18.61
N PRO A 23 -1.56 5.34 19.63
CA PRO A 23 -2.18 4.85 20.86
C PRO A 23 -3.53 4.14 20.63
N SER A 24 -4.26 4.54 19.58
CA SER A 24 -5.57 3.98 19.21
C SER A 24 -5.44 2.60 18.56
N THR A 25 -6.37 1.71 18.90
CA THR A 25 -6.53 0.38 18.26
C THR A 25 -7.39 0.41 17.00
N LEU A 26 -8.13 1.50 16.77
CA LEU A 26 -9.22 1.57 15.79
C LEU A 26 -8.81 1.60 14.30
N ALA A 27 -7.53 1.63 13.98
CA ALA A 27 -7.10 1.86 12.60
C ALA A 27 -5.87 1.02 12.28
N THR A 28 -6.03 0.11 11.31
CA THR A 28 -5.10 -1.00 11.12
C THR A 28 -4.79 -1.27 9.65
N CYS A 29 -5.68 -0.98 8.71
CA CYS A 29 -5.28 -0.72 7.33
C CYS A 29 -6.25 0.17 6.54
N PHE A 30 -5.93 1.46 6.44
CA PHE A 30 -6.67 2.36 5.56
C PHE A 30 -6.16 2.25 4.12
N SER A 31 -7.10 2.01 3.19
CA SER A 31 -6.87 2.10 1.75
C SER A 31 -7.56 3.33 1.13
N GLY A 32 -8.60 3.85 1.77
CA GLY A 32 -9.37 5.01 1.31
C GLY A 32 -8.59 6.32 1.48
N LYS A 33 -8.44 7.09 0.39
CA LYS A 33 -7.69 8.37 0.39
C LYS A 33 -8.23 9.39 1.39
N LEU A 34 -9.55 9.47 1.55
CA LEU A 34 -10.19 10.34 2.54
C LEU A 34 -9.89 9.92 3.97
N ASP A 35 -9.82 8.61 4.25
CA ASP A 35 -9.56 8.11 5.61
C ASP A 35 -8.09 8.23 5.96
N ILE A 36 -7.18 8.06 4.99
CA ILE A 36 -5.77 8.37 5.14
C ILE A 36 -5.57 9.87 5.43
N LEU A 37 -6.28 10.77 4.72
CA LEU A 37 -6.22 12.21 4.99
C LEU A 37 -6.73 12.55 6.41
N LYS A 38 -7.86 11.98 6.82
CA LYS A 38 -8.39 12.14 8.19
C LYS A 38 -7.37 11.65 9.23
N TYR A 39 -6.73 10.51 8.96
CA TYR A 39 -5.70 9.98 9.84
C TYR A 39 -4.49 10.90 9.93
N CYS A 40 -4.01 11.45 8.81
CA CYS A 40 -2.94 12.44 8.80
C CYS A 40 -3.28 13.67 9.68
N ARG A 41 -4.50 14.19 9.61
CA ARG A 41 -4.97 15.30 10.46
C ARG A 41 -4.99 14.92 11.94
N LYS A 42 -5.40 13.69 12.27
CA LYS A 42 -5.37 13.16 13.64
C LYS A 42 -3.94 13.00 14.16
N ALA A 43 -3.04 12.45 13.35
CA ALA A 43 -1.65 12.20 13.72
C ALA A 43 -0.83 13.50 13.85
N TYR A 44 -1.17 14.50 13.04
CA TYR A 44 -0.47 15.79 13.01
C TYR A 44 -1.44 16.96 13.25
N PRO A 45 -1.99 17.11 14.46
CA PRO A 45 -2.99 18.14 14.75
C PRO A 45 -2.44 19.58 14.69
N LYS A 46 -1.12 19.74 14.72
CA LYS A 46 -0.44 21.04 14.57
C LYS A 46 -0.19 21.44 13.12
N LEU A 47 -0.33 20.50 12.18
CA LEU A 47 -0.17 20.73 10.75
C LEU A 47 -1.55 20.84 10.10
N ASP A 48 -1.75 21.88 9.28
CA ASP A 48 -2.97 21.99 8.48
C ASP A 48 -2.90 21.07 7.26
N VAL A 49 -3.10 19.76 7.49
CA VAL A 49 -2.98 18.74 6.44
C VAL A 49 -4.14 18.86 5.44
N THR A 50 -3.81 19.23 4.20
CA THR A 50 -4.76 19.43 3.10
C THR A 50 -4.70 18.32 2.07
N ASN A 51 -3.59 17.61 1.95
CA ASN A 51 -3.44 16.55 0.96
C ASN A 51 -2.56 15.39 1.47
N ILE A 52 -2.53 14.31 0.71
CA ILE A 52 -1.69 13.14 0.92
C ILE A 52 -1.03 12.74 -0.39
N VAL A 53 0.11 12.07 -0.29
CA VAL A 53 0.78 11.45 -1.44
C VAL A 53 1.34 10.11 -1.00
N GLU A 54 1.18 9.09 -1.84
CA GLU A 54 1.81 7.80 -1.63
C GLU A 54 3.33 7.90 -1.90
N TYR A 55 4.15 7.31 -1.03
CA TYR A 55 5.61 7.43 -1.15
C TYR A 55 6.16 6.56 -2.28
N SER A 56 7.24 7.03 -2.92
CA SER A 56 7.84 6.34 -4.08
C SER A 56 8.61 5.08 -3.79
N HIS A 57 9.00 4.86 -2.55
CA HIS A 57 9.75 3.70 -2.14
C HIS A 57 9.03 2.94 -1.04
N GLU A 58 9.22 1.63 -1.01
CA GLU A 58 8.87 0.85 0.17
C GLU A 58 9.89 1.13 1.26
N VAL A 59 9.43 1.23 2.50
CA VAL A 59 10.26 1.53 3.67
C VAL A 59 10.08 0.40 4.66
N GLU A 60 11.21 -0.15 5.12
CA GLU A 60 11.22 -1.09 6.23
C GLU A 60 11.01 -0.32 7.55
N ILE A 61 9.87 -0.55 8.19
CA ILE A 61 9.49 0.11 9.43
C ILE A 61 9.54 -0.93 10.56
N PRO A 62 10.39 -0.75 11.58
CA PRO A 62 10.43 -1.63 12.75
C PRO A 62 9.41 -1.19 13.81
N GLY A 63 9.15 -2.08 14.76
CA GLY A 63 8.43 -1.78 16.00
C GLY A 63 6.91 -1.70 15.85
N TRP A 64 6.33 -2.39 14.87
CA TRP A 64 4.87 -2.51 14.73
C TRP A 64 4.28 -3.19 15.95
N CYS A 65 3.15 -2.68 16.43
CA CYS A 65 2.40 -3.25 17.54
C CYS A 65 1.13 -3.93 17.02
N ARG A 66 0.80 -5.12 17.51
CA ARG A 66 -0.50 -5.75 17.22
C ARG A 66 -1.62 -4.92 17.80
N GLU A 67 -2.80 -4.99 17.19
CA GLU A 67 -4.02 -4.30 17.64
C GLU A 67 -4.31 -4.59 19.12
N GLN A 68 -4.20 -5.87 19.49
CA GLN A 68 -4.39 -6.39 20.85
C GLN A 68 -3.32 -5.93 21.88
N GLY A 69 -2.32 -5.14 21.45
CA GLY A 69 -1.38 -4.44 22.36
C GLY A 69 -0.27 -5.29 23.00
N SER A 70 -0.12 -6.56 22.63
CA SER A 70 0.71 -7.51 23.37
C SER A 70 2.20 -7.50 23.03
N SER A 71 2.60 -7.08 21.82
CA SER A 71 4.02 -6.89 21.50
C SER A 71 4.24 -5.85 20.41
N CYS A 72 5.40 -5.20 20.42
CA CYS A 72 5.78 -4.18 19.43
C CYS A 72 7.12 -4.55 18.79
N ARG A 73 7.23 -5.78 18.27
CA ARG A 73 8.50 -6.38 17.83
C ARG A 73 8.56 -6.68 16.34
N TRP A 74 7.49 -6.40 15.59
CA TRP A 74 7.41 -6.75 14.18
C TRP A 74 7.99 -5.66 13.31
N THR A 75 8.52 -6.08 12.17
CA THR A 75 9.07 -5.21 11.14
C THR A 75 8.35 -5.54 9.84
N HIS A 76 7.85 -4.51 9.16
CA HIS A 76 7.18 -4.66 7.88
C HIS A 76 7.70 -3.63 6.89
N THR A 77 7.88 -4.10 5.66
CA THR A 77 8.17 -3.26 4.51
C THR A 77 6.86 -2.81 3.90
N VAL A 78 6.58 -1.52 3.99
CA VAL A 78 5.31 -0.93 3.52
C VAL A 78 5.59 0.32 2.71
N ARG A 79 4.61 0.75 1.92
CA ARG A 79 4.65 2.03 1.22
C ARG A 79 3.92 3.10 2.06
N PRO A 80 4.64 4.00 2.74
CA PRO A 80 3.99 5.01 3.58
C PRO A 80 3.31 6.09 2.74
N TYR A 81 2.44 6.87 3.40
CA TYR A 81 1.85 8.09 2.86
C TYR A 81 2.49 9.32 3.50
N GLN A 82 2.84 10.31 2.69
CA GLN A 82 3.26 11.61 3.16
C GLN A 82 2.04 12.51 3.32
N CYS A 83 1.89 13.07 4.52
CA CYS A 83 0.86 14.06 4.83
C CYS A 83 1.37 15.44 4.41
N ILE A 84 0.64 16.12 3.54
CA ILE A 84 1.02 17.43 2.99
C ILE A 84 0.19 18.50 3.69
N GLY A 85 0.87 19.39 4.42
CA GLY A 85 0.26 20.55 5.07
C GLY A 85 0.37 21.82 4.25
N GLU A 86 -0.63 22.70 4.35
CA GLU A 86 -0.66 24.00 3.68
C GLU A 86 0.47 24.93 4.16
N PHE A 87 0.97 24.73 5.39
CA PHE A 87 1.85 25.70 6.06
C PHE A 87 3.33 25.31 6.21
N THR A 88 3.75 24.13 5.72
CA THR A 88 5.18 23.73 5.74
C THR A 88 6.03 24.36 4.62
N SER A 89 5.42 25.25 3.83
CA SER A 89 6.12 26.19 2.96
C SER A 89 5.63 27.58 3.31
N VAL A 90 6.55 28.50 3.66
CA VAL A 90 6.28 29.91 3.96
C VAL A 90 5.61 30.66 2.78
N LEU A 91 5.38 29.98 1.64
CA LEU A 91 4.81 30.51 0.41
C LEU A 91 3.59 29.74 -0.14
N ASN A 92 2.94 28.85 0.63
CA ASN A 92 1.84 28.01 0.14
C ASN A 92 2.23 27.18 -1.11
N THR A 93 3.52 26.91 -1.30
CA THR A 93 4.02 26.14 -2.43
C THR A 93 4.24 24.69 -2.01
N PHE A 94 3.51 23.78 -2.64
CA PHE A 94 3.90 22.38 -2.66
C PHE A 94 5.33 22.27 -3.18
N HIS A 95 6.21 21.61 -2.42
CA HIS A 95 7.55 21.27 -2.85
C HIS A 95 7.60 19.78 -3.13
N SER A 96 7.90 19.43 -4.38
CA SER A 96 8.18 18.04 -4.75
C SER A 96 9.45 17.55 -4.07
N GLU A 97 9.61 16.23 -3.97
CA GLU A 97 10.80 15.62 -3.40
C GLU A 97 12.05 15.95 -4.23
N ALA A 98 13.15 16.33 -3.58
CA ALA A 98 14.40 16.61 -4.26
C ALA A 98 15.04 15.32 -4.80
N LEU A 99 14.92 15.08 -6.10
CA LEU A 99 15.49 13.90 -6.75
C LEU A 99 17.01 14.05 -6.98
N GLN A 100 17.78 13.08 -6.49
CA GLN A 100 19.21 13.00 -6.78
C GLN A 100 19.47 12.47 -8.20
N VAL A 101 20.38 13.12 -8.92
CA VAL A 101 20.78 12.72 -10.28
C VAL A 101 22.25 12.24 -10.27
N PRO A 102 22.48 10.92 -10.14
CA PRO A 102 23.83 10.36 -10.23
C PRO A 102 24.46 10.56 -11.61
N HIS A 103 25.78 10.37 -11.68
CA HIS A 103 26.51 10.38 -12.93
C HIS A 103 25.95 9.34 -13.93
N GLY A 104 25.78 9.75 -15.19
CA GLY A 104 25.21 8.92 -16.25
C GLY A 104 23.67 8.90 -16.31
N CYS A 105 22.99 9.43 -15.29
CA CYS A 105 21.54 9.56 -15.28
C CYS A 105 21.09 10.92 -15.85
N ARG A 106 19.81 11.02 -16.21
CA ARG A 106 19.18 12.23 -16.77
C ARG A 106 17.88 12.53 -16.07
N PHE A 107 17.75 13.76 -15.58
CA PHE A 107 16.51 14.30 -15.05
C PHE A 107 15.50 14.62 -16.17
N GLY A 108 14.22 14.49 -15.89
CA GLY A 108 13.13 14.90 -16.77
C GLY A 108 11.87 15.19 -15.96
N HIS A 109 10.92 15.87 -16.58
CA HIS A 109 9.60 16.12 -16.00
C HIS A 109 8.53 16.13 -17.10
N ILE A 110 7.30 15.84 -16.70
CA ILE A 110 6.07 16.01 -17.48
C ILE A 110 5.17 16.88 -16.60
N ASN A 111 4.76 18.05 -17.09
CA ASN A 111 3.78 18.89 -16.40
C ASN A 111 2.76 19.37 -17.42
N ASP A 112 1.48 19.17 -17.11
CA ASP A 112 0.38 19.68 -17.89
C ASP A 112 -0.71 20.17 -16.93
N ARG A 113 -0.95 21.49 -16.90
CA ARG A 113 -1.94 22.11 -16.03
C ARG A 113 -3.38 21.67 -16.32
N GLN A 114 -3.64 21.09 -17.49
CA GLN A 114 -4.95 20.52 -17.83
C GLN A 114 -5.10 19.08 -17.36
N SER A 115 -4.00 18.41 -17.04
CA SER A 115 -3.98 17.06 -16.49
C SER A 115 -4.12 17.10 -14.98
N CYS A 116 -4.93 16.18 -14.44
CA CYS A 116 -5.08 16.00 -13.00
C CYS A 116 -5.28 14.51 -12.72
N ASN A 117 -4.16 13.81 -12.49
CA ASN A 117 -4.13 12.35 -12.41
C ASN A 117 -3.51 11.88 -11.09
N ASP A 118 -3.75 10.61 -10.77
CA ASP A 118 -3.28 9.98 -9.54
C ASP A 118 -1.79 9.61 -9.59
N TYR A 119 -1.29 9.15 -8.45
CA TYR A 119 0.08 8.70 -8.29
C TYR A 119 0.47 7.58 -9.28
N ALA A 120 -0.43 6.62 -9.52
CA ALA A 120 -0.17 5.47 -10.39
C ALA A 120 0.01 5.88 -11.85
N HIS A 121 -0.84 6.79 -12.35
CA HIS A 121 -0.71 7.37 -13.68
C HIS A 121 0.66 8.04 -13.88
N TRP A 122 1.07 8.87 -12.91
CA TRP A 122 2.33 9.59 -12.96
C TRP A 122 3.55 8.67 -12.85
N LYS A 123 3.47 7.61 -12.03
CA LYS A 123 4.44 6.51 -12.02
C LYS A 123 4.57 5.92 -13.42
N ASP A 124 3.47 5.48 -14.03
CA ASP A 124 3.50 4.89 -15.37
C ASP A 124 4.03 5.84 -16.45
N ALA A 125 3.68 7.13 -16.37
CA ALA A 125 4.17 8.16 -17.28
C ALA A 125 5.69 8.31 -17.20
N ALA A 126 6.26 8.37 -15.99
CA ALA A 126 7.71 8.41 -15.78
C ALA A 126 8.40 7.16 -16.35
N TYR A 127 7.84 5.97 -16.07
CA TYR A 127 8.37 4.69 -16.56
C TYR A 127 8.37 4.61 -18.09
N LYS A 128 7.24 4.93 -18.72
CA LYS A 128 7.13 4.97 -20.19
C LYS A 128 8.12 5.95 -20.80
N HIS A 129 8.27 7.14 -20.21
CA HIS A 129 9.17 8.16 -20.73
C HIS A 129 10.66 7.79 -20.61
N CYS A 130 11.08 7.13 -19.54
CA CYS A 130 12.46 6.62 -19.48
C CYS A 130 12.68 5.49 -20.48
N LYS A 131 11.72 4.57 -20.61
CA LYS A 131 11.83 3.43 -21.54
C LYS A 131 11.99 3.85 -22.99
N THR A 132 11.50 5.01 -23.43
CA THR A 132 11.71 5.49 -24.82
C THR A 132 13.13 5.99 -25.08
N LYS A 133 13.94 6.23 -24.04
CA LYS A 133 15.31 6.75 -24.19
C LYS A 133 16.33 5.61 -24.22
N VAL A 134 17.27 5.72 -25.14
CA VAL A 134 18.45 4.86 -25.24
C VAL A 134 19.70 5.73 -25.18
N VAL A 135 20.66 5.37 -24.33
CA VAL A 135 21.94 6.05 -24.18
C VAL A 135 23.03 4.98 -24.15
N ASN A 136 24.03 5.08 -25.03
CA ASN A 136 25.12 4.11 -25.17
C ASN A 136 24.59 2.67 -25.32
N ASP A 137 23.64 2.47 -26.24
CA ASP A 137 22.97 1.18 -26.53
C ASP A 137 22.21 0.54 -25.36
N LYS A 138 22.08 1.24 -24.22
CA LYS A 138 21.28 0.81 -23.08
C LYS A 138 19.96 1.58 -23.01
N ARG A 139 18.87 0.85 -22.81
CA ARG A 139 17.58 1.47 -22.48
C ARG A 139 17.65 2.08 -21.08
N MET A 140 17.06 3.26 -20.94
CA MET A 140 17.03 3.93 -19.65
C MET A 140 15.84 3.43 -18.82
N ALA A 141 16.04 3.25 -17.52
CA ALA A 141 15.01 2.89 -16.54
C ALA A 141 14.82 4.03 -15.53
N VAL A 142 13.62 4.14 -14.95
CA VAL A 142 13.37 5.09 -13.86
C VAL A 142 14.13 4.65 -12.61
N ARG A 143 14.91 5.56 -12.03
CA ARG A 143 15.54 5.37 -10.72
C ARG A 143 14.69 5.92 -9.59
N SER A 144 14.18 7.13 -9.76
CA SER A 144 13.36 7.83 -8.79
C SER A 144 12.39 8.76 -9.50
N PHE A 145 11.26 9.05 -8.86
CA PHE A 145 10.27 9.99 -9.36
C PHE A 145 9.49 10.63 -8.21
N ALA A 146 8.96 11.81 -8.47
CA ALA A 146 8.11 12.57 -7.55
C ALA A 146 6.99 13.25 -8.33
N VAL A 147 5.80 13.31 -7.74
CA VAL A 147 4.66 14.02 -8.34
C VAL A 147 4.82 15.53 -8.20
N LEU A 148 4.22 16.29 -9.12
CA LEU A 148 4.29 17.75 -9.21
C LEU A 148 2.91 18.37 -9.02
N GLU A 149 2.85 19.44 -8.25
CA GLU A 149 1.69 20.34 -8.05
C GLU A 149 0.34 19.63 -7.81
N PRO A 150 -0.17 19.61 -6.56
CA PRO A 150 -1.48 19.02 -6.31
C PRO A 150 -2.59 19.80 -7.00
N CYS A 151 -3.50 19.08 -7.67
CA CYS A 151 -4.71 19.63 -8.28
C CYS A 151 -6.00 19.11 -7.62
N GLY A 152 -5.87 18.10 -6.74
CA GLY A 152 -6.94 17.51 -5.97
C GLY A 152 -6.40 16.59 -4.88
N LEU A 153 -7.28 15.95 -4.13
CA LEU A 153 -6.89 14.97 -3.11
C LEU A 153 -6.23 13.76 -3.78
N ASP A 154 -4.96 13.53 -3.49
CA ASP A 154 -4.12 12.49 -4.11
C ASP A 154 -4.06 12.58 -5.66
N LEU A 155 -4.22 13.80 -6.20
CA LEU A 155 -4.14 14.10 -7.63
C LEU A 155 -3.16 15.23 -7.91
N PHE A 156 -2.42 15.10 -9.01
CA PHE A 156 -1.27 15.93 -9.35
C PHE A 156 -1.29 16.32 -10.84
N THR A 157 -0.66 17.44 -11.21
CA THR A 157 -0.60 17.93 -12.60
C THR A 157 0.63 17.44 -13.36
N GLY A 158 1.57 16.80 -12.68
CA GLY A 158 2.79 16.33 -13.31
C GLY A 158 3.60 15.34 -12.50
N VAL A 159 4.76 14.99 -13.07
CA VAL A 159 5.77 14.12 -12.47
C VAL A 159 7.16 14.57 -12.90
N GLU A 160 8.10 14.54 -11.97
CA GLU A 160 9.53 14.62 -12.23
C GLU A 160 10.20 13.27 -11.96
N PHE A 161 11.25 12.94 -12.70
CA PHE A 161 11.89 11.64 -12.62
C PHE A 161 13.35 11.67 -13.08
N VAL A 162 14.10 10.67 -12.63
CA VAL A 162 15.49 10.44 -13.02
C VAL A 162 15.57 9.13 -13.78
N CYS A 163 15.97 9.21 -15.05
CA CYS A 163 16.27 8.04 -15.86
C CYS A 163 17.75 7.68 -15.74
N CYS A 164 18.09 6.44 -15.46
CA CYS A 164 19.47 5.94 -15.47
C CYS A 164 19.61 4.81 -16.51
N PRO A 165 20.81 4.55 -17.06
CA PRO A 165 21.04 3.38 -17.89
C PRO A 165 20.66 2.13 -17.09
N GLY A 166 19.76 1.31 -17.62
CA GLY A 166 19.38 0.07 -16.97
C GLY A 166 20.55 -0.91 -16.95
N ASP A 167 20.72 -1.60 -15.84
CA ASP A 167 21.24 -2.96 -15.88
C ASP A 167 20.03 -3.85 -16.10
N ASP A 168 20.10 -4.86 -16.99
CA ASP A 168 18.96 -5.69 -17.44
C ASP A 168 18.21 -6.42 -16.29
N LYS A 169 18.62 -6.23 -15.04
CA LYS A 169 18.09 -6.84 -13.82
C LYS A 169 17.08 -5.98 -13.05
N THR A 170 16.98 -4.67 -13.33
CA THR A 170 16.12 -3.77 -12.52
C THR A 170 14.66 -3.73 -13.01
N GLU A 171 14.36 -4.24 -14.20
CA GLU A 171 12.99 -4.24 -14.75
C GLU A 171 12.14 -5.43 -14.26
N GLY A 172 12.71 -6.42 -13.57
CA GLY A 172 11.99 -7.63 -13.10
C GLY A 172 11.42 -7.57 -11.67
N LEU A 173 11.96 -6.74 -10.78
CA LEU A 173 11.67 -6.88 -9.34
C LEU A 173 10.31 -6.32 -8.88
N GLU A 174 9.67 -5.41 -9.62
CA GLU A 174 8.31 -4.91 -9.30
C GLU A 174 7.21 -5.53 -10.18
N LEU A 175 7.54 -6.20 -11.28
CA LEU A 175 6.57 -6.84 -12.17
C LEU A 175 6.42 -8.36 -11.90
N GLU A 176 7.43 -9.03 -11.35
CA GLU A 176 7.34 -10.46 -11.03
C GLU A 176 6.60 -10.77 -9.71
N LYS A 177 6.47 -9.81 -8.78
CA LYS A 177 5.69 -10.01 -7.55
C LYS A 177 4.17 -10.10 -7.77
N LYS A 178 3.64 -9.74 -8.95
CA LYS A 178 2.21 -9.86 -9.28
C LYS A 178 1.86 -11.08 -10.13
N LYS A 179 2.82 -11.98 -10.40
CA LYS A 179 2.59 -13.13 -11.29
C LYS A 179 2.82 -14.51 -10.65
N VAL A 180 3.05 -14.57 -9.33
CA VAL A 180 3.38 -15.84 -8.65
C VAL A 180 2.44 -16.18 -7.48
N GLU A 181 1.51 -15.29 -7.11
CA GLU A 181 0.48 -15.57 -6.09
C GLU A 181 -0.90 -15.39 -6.74
N GLY A 182 -1.40 -16.42 -7.42
CA GLY A 182 -2.69 -16.35 -8.12
C GLY A 182 -2.82 -17.29 -9.33
N LYS A 183 -2.41 -18.55 -9.17
CA LYS A 183 -3.02 -19.70 -9.85
C LYS A 183 -2.61 -20.96 -9.10
N GLU A 184 -3.31 -21.17 -7.98
CA GLU A 184 -3.49 -22.51 -7.43
C GLU A 184 -4.39 -23.27 -8.42
N THR A 185 -3.85 -24.37 -8.93
CA THR A 185 -4.54 -25.60 -9.37
C THR A 185 -5.88 -25.41 -10.09
N GLU A 186 -5.82 -25.42 -11.43
CA GLU A 186 -6.81 -26.10 -12.27
C GLU A 186 -6.13 -27.47 -12.53
N ASP A 187 -6.58 -28.58 -11.93
CA ASP A 187 -7.67 -29.44 -12.42
C ASP A 187 -7.46 -29.74 -13.92
N ASP A 188 -7.26 -30.95 -14.41
CA ASP A 188 -7.33 -32.31 -13.88
C ASP A 188 -6.48 -33.22 -14.78
N ASP A 189 -6.04 -34.34 -14.23
CA ASP A 189 -5.29 -35.41 -14.89
C ASP A 189 -6.11 -36.11 -16.00
N ASP A 190 -5.55 -36.16 -17.22
CA ASP A 190 -5.95 -37.09 -18.29
C ASP A 190 -5.08 -38.36 -18.14
N ASP A 191 -5.45 -39.27 -17.24
CA ASP A 191 -4.89 -40.62 -17.14
C ASP A 191 -5.95 -41.66 -17.55
N ASP A 192 -5.71 -42.22 -18.72
CA ASP A 192 -6.44 -43.24 -19.46
C ASP A 192 -6.27 -44.61 -18.78
N TYR A 193 -7.31 -45.12 -18.08
CA TYR A 193 -7.41 -46.53 -17.66
C TYR A 193 -8.86 -47.01 -17.69
N ASP A 194 -9.13 -47.90 -18.64
CA ASP A 194 -10.26 -48.85 -18.70
C ASP A 194 -10.38 -49.68 -17.40
N ASP A 195 -11.60 -49.84 -16.86
CA ASP A 195 -12.29 -51.14 -16.69
C ASP A 195 -13.51 -51.00 -15.76
N ASP A 196 -14.66 -51.36 -16.32
CA ASP A 196 -15.69 -52.24 -15.76
C ASP A 196 -16.40 -51.94 -14.42
N ASP A 197 -17.71 -51.70 -14.61
CA ASP A 197 -18.84 -52.44 -14.02
C ASP A 197 -19.40 -52.10 -12.61
N ASP A 198 -20.74 -51.95 -12.66
CA ASP A 198 -21.77 -52.34 -11.71
C ASP A 198 -22.16 -51.41 -10.53
N ASP A 199 -23.24 -50.67 -10.79
CA ASP A 199 -24.51 -50.57 -10.03
C ASP A 199 -24.56 -51.13 -8.59
N ASP A 200 -25.04 -50.31 -7.64
CA ASP A 200 -26.30 -50.54 -6.90
C ASP A 200 -26.51 -49.51 -5.77
N ASP A 201 -27.75 -49.03 -5.67
CA ASP A 201 -28.33 -48.13 -4.67
C ASP A 201 -28.39 -48.75 -3.25
N ASP A 202 -28.25 -47.94 -2.18
CA ASP A 202 -29.03 -48.13 -0.95
C ASP A 202 -29.10 -46.85 -0.09
N ASP A 203 -30.31 -46.46 0.28
CA ASP A 203 -30.67 -45.34 1.16
C ASP A 203 -30.51 -45.75 2.64
N GLY A 204 -30.22 -44.77 3.52
CA GLY A 204 -30.20 -44.98 4.97
C GLY A 204 -30.38 -43.67 5.75
N ASP A 205 -31.62 -43.35 6.08
CA ASP A 205 -32.04 -42.45 7.18
C ASP A 205 -31.77 -43.12 8.55
N ASP A 206 -31.55 -42.31 9.60
CA ASP A 206 -31.87 -42.52 11.04
C ASP A 206 -31.06 -41.48 11.85
N ASP A 207 -31.71 -40.49 12.50
CA ASP A 207 -32.14 -40.48 13.92
C ASP A 207 -30.92 -40.42 14.88
N ASP A 208 -30.83 -39.71 15.99
CA ASP A 208 -31.67 -38.85 16.84
C ASP A 208 -30.71 -38.27 17.91
N ASP A 209 -31.24 -37.61 18.94
CA ASP A 209 -30.62 -37.32 20.26
C ASP A 209 -29.77 -36.03 20.39
N ASP A 210 -29.76 -35.30 21.49
CA ASP A 210 -30.69 -34.93 22.58
C ASP A 210 -29.88 -33.93 23.45
N ASP A 211 -30.48 -33.43 24.53
CA ASP A 211 -29.85 -32.85 25.73
C ASP A 211 -29.61 -31.32 25.82
N ASP A 212 -30.60 -30.66 26.45
CA ASP A 212 -30.54 -30.01 27.78
C ASP A 212 -29.35 -29.09 28.14
N ASP A 213 -29.66 -27.84 28.53
CA ASP A 213 -29.44 -27.36 29.92
C ASP A 213 -30.14 -26.01 30.19
N ASP A 214 -30.96 -25.97 31.24
CA ASP A 214 -31.69 -24.82 31.78
C ASP A 214 -31.04 -24.40 33.10
N GLY A 215 -30.64 -23.13 33.24
CA GLY A 215 -29.83 -22.66 34.36
C GLY A 215 -30.03 -21.17 34.68
N GLY A 216 -31.05 -20.89 35.49
CA GLY A 216 -31.13 -19.94 36.61
C GLY A 216 -30.30 -18.63 36.64
N ASN A 217 -30.98 -17.50 36.93
CA ASN A 217 -30.97 -16.82 38.24
C ASN A 217 -31.47 -15.36 38.08
N GLU A 218 -32.66 -15.06 38.60
CA GLU A 218 -32.91 -14.21 39.80
C GLU A 218 -32.46 -12.75 39.70
N ASP A 219 -33.45 -11.88 39.51
CA ASP A 219 -33.81 -10.74 40.36
C ASP A 219 -32.67 -9.90 40.98
N ASN A 220 -32.65 -8.62 40.62
CA ASN A 220 -32.60 -7.55 41.61
C ASN A 220 -33.29 -6.29 41.08
N ASP A 221 -34.40 -6.01 41.74
CA ASP A 221 -35.19 -4.79 41.77
C ASP A 221 -34.43 -3.65 42.49
N ASP A 222 -35.07 -2.47 42.45
CA ASP A 222 -34.89 -1.28 43.30
C ASP A 222 -33.77 -0.27 42.97
N GLY A 223 -34.22 0.96 42.64
CA GLY A 223 -33.61 2.19 43.15
C GLY A 223 -33.37 3.31 42.15
#